data_AF-A0A1V2PHH6-F1
#
_entry.id   AF-A0A1V2PHH6-F1
#
_cell.length_a   1.000
_cell.length_b   1.000
_cell.length_c   1.000
_cell.angle_alpha   90.00
_cell.angle_beta   90.00
_cell.angle_gamma   90.00
#
_symmetry.space_group_name_H-M   'P 1'
#
loop_
_entity.id
_entity.type
_entity.pdbx_description
1 polymer ?
#
loop_
_entity_poly.entity_id
_entity_poly.type
_entity_poly.pdbx_seq_one_letter_code
_entity_poly.pdbx_strand_id
1 'polypeptide(L)'
;MTAMGLREMPGVLLVGSHPSSVRGVCNRTRTPVGGGVLVVDELGPELYDAIVTSAAVICARGGRTGHMQSLCRSRGIPVLRVEESALDALTGEVTVRLDRQSVVVGELDHAPRVLTDPVAGLDAIESICVVVTAASDIRSTNALVPRVEQVDCFFIREEFACYAASLSPIDSLRAGPDEAERYGHAIAAQLCAMADELLPGQRLVMRLLDLRSDAAAEITSNVELADEPNPEMGLHGARWLLAERTYPHAFRAIRTHLRERLGAGADRVSFAVPFINDLDEFLRLRRHLGLTAETPLGVFVETPAAVHSAAEFCASGASELFVGTKDLIQFYLAADRGNHLVASSYQTRHAAVLAALRQVVASSGETGVPVHVFALGADVDHYARHLPVHRIMMCTAELRQLATRIAADHR
;
A
#
# COMPACT_ATOMS: atom_id res chain seq x y z
N MET A 1 8.70 38.10 32.18
CA MET A 1 8.67 37.32 30.93
C MET A 1 7.49 36.39 31.00
N THR A 2 6.44 36.68 30.22
CA THR A 2 5.23 35.88 30.11
C THR A 2 5.58 34.46 29.71
N ALA A 3 5.15 33.47 30.49
CA ALA A 3 5.22 32.06 30.09
C ALA A 3 4.48 31.91 28.76
N MET A 4 5.20 31.57 27.68
CA MET A 4 4.56 31.12 26.45
C MET A 4 3.78 29.86 26.78
N GLY A 5 2.46 29.98 26.91
CA GLY A 5 1.59 28.83 27.13
C GLY A 5 1.78 27.83 26.00
N LEU A 6 1.96 26.56 26.39
CA LEU A 6 1.96 25.42 25.46
C LEU A 6 0.74 25.53 24.55
N ARG A 7 0.97 25.76 23.26
CA ARG A 7 -0.10 25.85 22.27
C ARG A 7 -0.35 24.46 21.72
N GLU A 8 -1.40 23.81 22.23
CA GLU A 8 -1.90 22.54 21.71
C GLU A 8 -2.88 22.82 20.56
N MET A 9 -2.64 22.16 19.42
CA MET A 9 -3.39 22.32 18.19
C MET A 9 -4.03 20.98 17.84
N PRO A 10 -5.37 20.91 17.72
CA PRO A 10 -6.03 19.66 17.37
C PRO A 10 -5.71 19.26 15.93
N GLY A 11 -5.76 17.97 15.68
CA GLY A 11 -5.57 17.38 14.36
C GLY A 11 -6.36 16.09 14.21
N VAL A 12 -6.17 15.45 13.06
CA VAL A 12 -6.76 14.17 12.69
C VAL A 12 -5.63 13.22 12.34
N LEU A 13 -5.55 12.11 13.07
CA LEU A 13 -4.52 11.09 12.81
C LEU A 13 -4.80 10.37 11.49
N LEU A 14 -3.92 10.56 10.51
CA LEU A 14 -4.00 9.89 9.20
C LEU A 14 -3.24 8.56 9.20
N VAL A 15 -2.06 8.53 9.84
CA VAL A 15 -1.21 7.34 10.00
C VAL A 15 -0.72 7.31 11.44
N GLY A 16 -0.94 6.20 12.14
CA GLY A 16 -0.46 5.99 13.52
C GLY A 16 0.93 5.36 13.57
N SER A 17 1.57 5.41 14.74
CA SER A 17 2.83 4.70 15.02
C SER A 17 2.89 4.28 16.50
N HIS A 18 3.96 3.56 16.88
CA HIS A 18 4.14 2.96 18.20
C HIS A 18 4.21 3.91 19.41
N PRO A 19 5.00 5.00 19.38
CA PRO A 19 5.03 5.91 20.51
C PRO A 19 3.73 6.71 20.56
N SER A 20 3.16 6.96 21.75
CA SER A 20 1.98 7.84 21.86
C SER A 20 2.26 9.29 21.46
N SER A 21 3.54 9.64 21.35
CA SER A 21 3.98 10.95 20.89
C SER A 21 5.33 10.89 20.20
N VAL A 22 5.52 11.72 19.17
CA VAL A 22 6.81 11.91 18.50
C VAL A 22 7.25 13.35 18.68
N ARG A 23 8.51 13.56 19.09
CA ARG A 23 9.13 14.88 19.23
C ARG A 23 10.16 15.10 18.12
N GLY A 24 10.22 16.30 17.58
CA GLY A 24 11.24 16.70 16.62
C GLY A 24 11.12 18.16 16.20
N VAL A 25 12.15 18.65 15.51
CA VAL A 25 12.18 20.02 14.97
C VAL A 25 11.37 20.08 13.68
N CYS A 26 10.50 21.08 13.55
CA CYS A 26 9.75 21.34 12.33
C CYS A 26 10.68 21.53 11.13
N ASN A 27 10.52 20.68 10.14
CA ASN A 27 11.17 20.75 8.85
C ASN A 27 10.16 21.24 7.80
N ARG A 28 10.39 22.43 7.23
CA ARG A 28 9.60 23.00 6.13
C ARG A 28 10.39 23.11 4.83
N THR A 29 11.65 22.69 4.82
CA THR A 29 12.55 22.88 3.66
C THR A 29 12.27 21.89 2.55
N ARG A 30 11.40 20.88 2.80
CA ARG A 30 11.11 19.76 1.89
C ARG A 30 12.34 18.91 1.54
N THR A 31 13.45 19.11 2.24
CA THR A 31 14.68 18.33 2.11
C THR A 31 14.81 17.32 3.26
N PRO A 32 15.60 16.25 3.11
CA PRO A 32 15.78 15.24 4.15
C PRO A 32 16.42 15.81 5.41
N VAL A 33 15.74 15.66 6.56
CA VAL A 33 16.25 16.07 7.88
C VAL A 33 15.94 14.95 8.86
N GLY A 34 16.99 14.21 9.25
CA GLY A 34 16.87 13.06 10.16
C GLY A 34 16.28 13.45 11.52
N GLY A 35 15.22 12.76 11.93
CA GLY A 35 14.57 12.99 13.24
C GLY A 35 13.70 14.25 13.31
N GLY A 36 13.56 15.01 12.21
CA GLY A 36 12.67 16.17 12.13
C GLY A 36 11.21 15.79 11.97
N VAL A 37 10.31 16.76 12.18
CA VAL A 37 8.88 16.64 11.86
C VAL A 37 8.62 17.40 10.57
N LEU A 38 8.34 16.70 9.47
CA LEU A 38 8.04 17.34 8.19
C LEU A 38 6.69 18.05 8.26
N VAL A 39 6.65 19.34 7.95
CA VAL A 39 5.44 20.16 7.93
C VAL A 39 5.21 20.63 6.49
N VAL A 40 4.13 20.15 5.87
CA VAL A 40 3.80 20.41 4.47
C VAL A 40 2.31 20.70 4.31
N ASP A 41 1.90 21.25 3.17
CA ASP A 41 0.48 21.39 2.87
C ASP A 41 -0.14 20.03 2.54
N GLU A 42 0.44 19.34 1.56
CA GLU A 42 0.05 18.01 1.11
C GLU A 42 1.30 17.12 0.94
N LEU A 43 1.12 15.80 1.01
CA LEU A 43 2.20 14.85 0.73
C LEU A 43 2.12 14.42 -0.75
N GLY A 44 3.16 14.72 -1.52
CA GLY A 44 3.35 14.22 -2.88
C GLY A 44 4.62 13.36 -3.05
N PRO A 45 4.79 12.68 -4.20
CA PRO A 45 5.95 11.81 -4.49
C PRO A 45 7.30 12.54 -4.43
N GLU A 46 7.34 13.83 -4.74
CA GLU A 46 8.52 14.69 -4.67
C GLU A 46 9.11 14.82 -3.26
N LEU A 47 8.31 14.51 -2.24
CA LEU A 47 8.72 14.57 -0.84
C LEU A 47 9.27 13.24 -0.31
N TYR A 48 9.47 12.23 -1.17
CA TYR A 48 9.87 10.88 -0.74
C TYR A 48 11.06 10.88 0.23
N ASP A 49 12.19 11.50 -0.14
CA ASP A 49 13.40 11.49 0.69
C ASP A 49 13.21 12.26 2.01
N ALA A 50 12.43 13.34 1.98
CA ALA A 50 12.07 14.09 3.18
C ALA A 50 11.17 13.29 4.11
N ILE A 51 10.19 12.57 3.56
CA ILE A 51 9.27 11.73 4.32
C ILE A 51 10.04 10.61 5.01
N VAL A 52 10.83 9.83 4.27
CA VAL A 52 11.46 8.60 4.82
C VAL A 52 12.52 8.87 5.87
N THR A 53 13.01 10.11 5.97
CA THR A 53 13.97 10.55 7.00
C THR A 53 13.32 11.23 8.21
N SER A 54 12.03 11.54 8.11
CA SER A 54 11.28 12.26 9.16
C SER A 54 10.83 11.32 10.28
N ALA A 55 10.79 11.85 11.50
CA ALA A 55 10.22 11.16 12.66
C ALA A 55 8.68 11.16 12.64
N ALA A 56 8.07 12.20 12.07
CA ALA A 56 6.63 12.35 11.86
C ALA A 56 6.35 13.33 10.71
N VAL A 57 5.13 13.31 10.17
CA VAL A 57 4.65 14.29 9.19
C VAL A 57 3.41 15.01 9.73
N ILE A 58 3.34 16.32 9.53
CA ILE A 58 2.15 17.14 9.73
C ILE A 58 1.74 17.73 8.39
N CYS A 59 0.48 17.57 8.01
CA CYS A 59 -0.07 18.12 6.78
C CYS A 59 -1.39 18.86 6.98
N ALA A 60 -1.81 19.68 6.02
CA ALA A 60 -3.15 20.28 6.01
C ALA A 60 -4.14 19.49 5.15
N ARG A 61 -3.66 18.85 4.08
CA ARG A 61 -4.46 18.10 3.11
C ARG A 61 -4.08 16.62 3.07
N GLY A 62 -4.95 15.83 2.47
CA GLY A 62 -4.80 14.38 2.37
C GLY A 62 -5.70 13.59 3.34
N GLY A 63 -5.85 12.30 3.03
CA GLY A 63 -6.66 11.35 3.78
C GLY A 63 -5.86 10.18 4.33
N ARG A 64 -6.51 9.34 5.16
CA ARG A 64 -5.87 8.19 5.82
C ARG A 64 -5.22 7.23 4.82
N THR A 65 -5.78 7.09 3.63
CA THR A 65 -5.42 6.04 2.67
C THR A 65 -4.69 6.56 1.42
N GLY A 66 -4.18 7.80 1.40
CA GLY A 66 -3.42 8.32 0.25
C GLY A 66 -2.10 7.56 -0.03
N HIS A 67 -1.53 7.75 -1.22
CA HIS A 67 -0.33 7.01 -1.67
C HIS A 67 0.86 7.27 -0.74
N MET A 68 1.14 8.53 -0.43
CA MET A 68 2.24 8.90 0.47
C MET A 68 1.97 8.56 1.93
N GLN A 69 0.70 8.55 2.37
CA GLN A 69 0.32 8.02 3.68
C GLN A 69 0.55 6.51 3.75
N SER A 70 0.41 5.79 2.63
CA SER A 70 0.76 4.37 2.55
C SER A 70 2.26 4.12 2.64
N LEU A 71 3.08 5.00 2.05
CA LEU A 71 4.53 5.00 2.28
C LEU A 71 4.87 5.27 3.75
N CYS A 72 4.31 6.34 4.32
CA CYS A 72 4.52 6.71 5.73
C CYS A 72 4.18 5.54 6.65
N ARG A 73 3.03 4.90 6.39
CA ARG A 73 2.60 3.70 7.11
C ARG A 73 3.55 2.53 6.90
N SER A 74 4.01 2.24 5.68
CA SER A 74 5.03 1.20 5.44
C SER A 74 6.28 1.42 6.29
N ARG A 75 6.68 2.68 6.45
CA ARG A 75 7.87 3.10 7.21
C ARG A 75 7.63 3.35 8.70
N GLY A 76 6.39 3.23 9.19
CA GLY A 76 6.02 3.50 10.58
C GLY A 76 6.10 4.98 10.98
N ILE A 77 6.05 5.88 10.01
CA ILE A 77 6.11 7.33 10.19
C ILE A 77 4.68 7.83 10.39
N PRO A 78 4.33 8.38 11.55
CA PRO A 78 2.99 8.88 11.80
C PRO A 78 2.73 10.15 11.00
N VAL A 79 1.47 10.33 10.60
CA VAL A 79 1.00 11.48 9.84
C VAL A 79 -0.22 12.07 10.56
N LEU A 80 -0.13 13.34 10.95
CA LEU A 80 -1.23 14.07 11.57
C LEU A 80 -1.68 15.20 10.64
N ARG A 81 -2.98 15.26 10.35
CA ARG A 81 -3.55 16.39 9.61
C ARG A 81 -4.01 17.48 10.56
N VAL A 82 -3.65 18.73 10.32
CA VAL A 82 -4.13 19.90 11.06
C VAL A 82 -4.90 20.83 10.12
N GLU A 83 -5.53 21.88 10.65
CA GLU A 83 -6.09 22.93 9.79
C GLU A 83 -4.98 23.67 9.04
N GLU A 84 -5.26 24.17 7.84
CA GLU A 84 -4.26 24.88 7.02
C GLU A 84 -3.67 26.09 7.75
N SER A 85 -4.51 26.87 8.44
CA SER A 85 -4.08 28.00 9.28
C SER A 85 -3.20 27.60 10.46
N ALA A 86 -3.18 26.31 10.84
CA ALA A 86 -2.32 25.81 11.90
C ALA A 86 -0.87 25.64 11.45
N LEU A 87 -0.62 25.40 10.15
CA LEU A 87 0.71 25.07 9.66
C LEU A 87 1.72 26.17 9.94
N ASP A 88 1.33 27.44 9.86
CA ASP A 88 2.24 28.57 10.06
C ASP A 88 2.70 28.74 11.52
N ALA A 89 1.92 28.22 12.47
CA ALA A 89 2.29 28.24 13.88
C ALA A 89 3.28 27.13 14.26
N LEU A 90 3.45 26.12 13.41
CA LEU A 90 4.34 24.98 13.63
C LEU A 90 5.78 25.37 13.25
N THR A 91 6.48 25.91 14.25
CA THR A 91 7.87 26.35 14.14
C THR A 91 8.68 25.84 15.33
N GLY A 92 9.99 25.69 15.13
CA GLY A 92 10.87 25.20 16.19
C GLY A 92 10.59 23.74 16.52
N GLU A 93 10.63 23.40 17.81
CA GLU A 93 10.40 22.04 18.26
C GLU A 93 8.92 21.77 18.57
N VAL A 94 8.44 20.63 18.11
CA VAL A 94 7.05 20.20 18.31
C VAL A 94 6.98 18.78 18.85
N THR A 95 5.91 18.53 19.60
CA THR A 95 5.52 17.19 20.03
C THR A 95 4.18 16.83 19.38
N VAL A 96 4.20 15.84 18.49
CA VAL A 96 3.01 15.26 17.86
C VAL A 96 2.44 14.21 18.81
N ARG A 97 1.26 14.45 19.37
CA ARG A 97 0.54 13.53 20.26
C ARG A 97 -0.45 12.69 19.47
N LEU A 98 -0.11 11.43 19.26
CA LEU A 98 -0.91 10.49 18.48
C LEU A 98 -2.13 9.99 19.25
N ASP A 99 -2.03 9.92 20.58
CA ASP A 99 -3.11 9.54 21.50
C ASP A 99 -4.25 10.56 21.57
N ARG A 100 -3.89 11.86 21.56
CA ARG A 100 -4.83 12.98 21.64
C ARG A 100 -5.14 13.60 20.27
N GLN A 101 -4.47 13.12 19.22
CA GLN A 101 -4.52 13.68 17.88
C GLN A 101 -4.29 15.19 17.90
N SER A 102 -3.15 15.62 18.46
CA SER A 102 -2.82 17.02 18.59
C SER A 102 -1.32 17.27 18.39
N VAL A 103 -0.94 18.52 18.15
CA VAL A 103 0.46 18.97 18.12
C VAL A 103 0.66 20.02 19.19
N VAL A 104 1.73 19.91 19.96
CA VAL A 104 2.12 20.90 20.94
C VAL A 104 3.41 21.57 20.50
N VAL A 105 3.43 22.90 20.47
CA VAL A 105 4.63 23.70 20.20
C VAL A 105 5.33 24.02 21.53
N GLY A 106 6.60 23.66 21.65
CA GLY A 106 7.41 23.85 22.87
C GLY A 106 7.69 22.57 23.68
N GLU A 107 8.38 22.72 24.82
CA GLU A 107 8.83 21.59 25.65
C GLU A 107 7.70 20.97 26.49
N LEU A 108 7.51 19.67 26.32
CA LEU A 108 6.68 18.84 27.20
C LEU A 108 7.55 17.74 27.84
N ASP A 109 7.45 17.60 29.16
CA ASP A 109 7.87 16.42 29.90
C ASP A 109 6.76 15.36 29.83
N HIS A 110 6.85 14.40 28.89
CA HIS A 110 6.05 13.18 29.03
C HIS A 110 6.67 11.94 28.38
N ALA A 111 6.56 10.84 29.11
CA ALA A 111 6.91 9.50 28.64
C ALA A 111 5.76 8.91 27.78
N PRO A 112 6.06 8.15 26.72
CA PRO A 112 5.05 7.56 25.86
C PRO A 112 4.21 6.51 26.60
N ARG A 113 2.88 6.52 26.40
CA ARG A 113 1.93 5.55 26.95
C ARG A 113 1.34 4.70 25.81
N VAL A 114 1.66 3.41 25.79
CA VAL A 114 1.13 2.46 24.78
C VAL A 114 -0.35 2.22 25.06
N LEU A 115 -1.21 2.46 24.07
CA LEU A 115 -2.61 2.01 24.11
C LEU A 115 -2.66 0.55 23.65
N THR A 116 -3.10 -0.35 24.54
CA THR A 116 -3.35 -1.77 24.26
C THR A 116 -4.82 -2.05 24.55
N ASP A 117 -5.66 -2.08 23.52
CA ASP A 117 -6.92 -2.83 23.63
C ASP A 117 -6.60 -4.32 23.39
N PRO A 118 -7.11 -5.24 24.23
CA PRO A 118 -6.88 -6.68 24.06
C PRO A 118 -7.49 -7.17 22.76
N VAL A 119 -6.77 -8.05 22.04
CA VAL A 119 -7.13 -8.40 20.67
C VAL A 119 -7.95 -9.69 20.61
N ALA A 120 -9.14 -9.62 20.00
CA ALA A 120 -9.99 -10.79 19.76
C ALA A 120 -9.89 -11.27 18.30
N GLY A 121 -9.61 -12.57 18.11
CA GLY A 121 -9.77 -13.25 16.80
C GLY A 121 -8.54 -13.32 15.90
N LEU A 122 -7.34 -12.96 16.38
CA LEU A 122 -6.09 -13.11 15.61
C LEU A 122 -5.64 -14.56 15.45
N ASP A 123 -6.04 -15.44 16.36
CA ASP A 123 -5.69 -16.88 16.30
C ASP A 123 -6.22 -17.56 15.02
N ALA A 124 -7.22 -16.97 14.37
CA ALA A 124 -7.79 -17.46 13.12
C ALA A 124 -7.00 -17.04 11.86
N ILE A 125 -5.97 -16.20 12.01
CA ILE A 125 -5.16 -15.68 10.91
C ILE A 125 -4.02 -16.66 10.64
N GLU A 126 -4.12 -17.34 9.52
CA GLU A 126 -3.21 -18.41 9.11
C GLU A 126 -2.04 -17.86 8.26
N SER A 127 -2.28 -16.78 7.51
CA SER A 127 -1.31 -16.21 6.58
C SER A 127 -1.40 -14.69 6.53
N ILE A 128 -0.24 -14.04 6.48
CA ILE A 128 -0.08 -12.60 6.38
C ILE A 128 0.75 -12.27 5.14
N CYS A 129 0.13 -11.52 4.23
CA CYS A 129 0.80 -10.90 3.10
C CYS A 129 1.28 -9.48 3.46
N VAL A 130 2.58 -9.24 3.39
CA VAL A 130 3.19 -7.96 3.80
C VAL A 130 3.48 -7.08 2.59
N VAL A 131 2.87 -5.90 2.55
CA VAL A 131 3.12 -4.89 1.52
C VAL A 131 4.47 -4.22 1.79
N VAL A 132 5.36 -4.33 0.80
CA VAL A 132 6.73 -3.83 0.81
C VAL A 132 6.96 -2.85 -0.34
N THR A 133 8.05 -2.09 -0.22
CA THR A 133 8.53 -1.13 -1.23
C THR A 133 9.92 -1.50 -1.75
N ALA A 134 10.71 -2.23 -0.96
CA ALA A 134 12.07 -2.63 -1.28
C ALA A 134 12.47 -3.93 -0.57
N ALA A 135 13.57 -4.56 -1.02
CA ALA A 135 14.16 -5.74 -0.36
C ALA A 135 14.51 -5.50 1.13
N SER A 136 14.84 -4.26 1.50
CA SER A 136 15.07 -3.88 2.90
C SER A 136 13.86 -4.07 3.80
N ASP A 137 12.65 -3.95 3.27
CA ASP A 137 11.42 -4.14 4.05
C ASP A 137 11.22 -5.64 4.37
N ILE A 138 11.56 -6.53 3.43
CA ILE A 138 11.54 -7.99 3.62
C ILE A 138 12.55 -8.36 4.71
N ARG A 139 13.81 -7.91 4.59
CA ARG A 139 14.84 -8.10 5.63
C ARG A 139 14.37 -7.64 7.01
N SER A 140 13.82 -6.42 7.07
CA SER A 140 13.36 -5.81 8.31
C SER A 140 12.17 -6.54 8.93
N THR A 141 11.33 -7.17 8.10
CA THR A 141 10.19 -8.00 8.54
C THR A 141 10.68 -9.35 9.07
N ASN A 142 11.59 -9.99 8.33
CA ASN A 142 12.17 -11.27 8.72
C ASN A 142 13.04 -11.18 9.99
N ALA A 143 13.57 -10.00 10.30
CA ALA A 143 14.33 -9.73 11.52
C ALA A 143 13.50 -9.28 12.73
N LEU A 144 12.16 -9.27 12.64
CA LEU A 144 11.30 -8.88 13.78
C LEU A 144 11.46 -9.84 14.97
N VAL A 145 11.42 -9.27 16.18
CA VAL A 145 11.48 -10.02 17.44
C VAL A 145 10.32 -9.58 18.35
N PRO A 146 9.37 -10.48 18.70
CA PRO A 146 9.28 -11.86 18.23
C PRO A 146 8.98 -11.93 16.72
N ARG A 147 9.40 -13.02 16.08
CA ARG A 147 9.11 -13.28 14.67
C ARG A 147 7.63 -13.59 14.50
N VAL A 148 7.03 -13.08 13.42
CA VAL A 148 5.64 -13.39 13.05
C VAL A 148 5.66 -14.54 12.04
N GLU A 149 5.45 -15.76 12.52
CA GLU A 149 5.56 -16.98 11.70
C GLU A 149 4.49 -17.07 10.59
N GLN A 150 3.37 -16.36 10.73
CA GLN A 150 2.29 -16.29 9.75
C GLN A 150 2.68 -15.53 8.47
N VAL A 151 3.83 -14.83 8.45
CA VAL A 151 4.29 -14.09 7.27
C VAL A 151 4.88 -15.06 6.24
N ASP A 152 4.05 -15.44 5.26
CA ASP A 152 4.38 -16.35 4.16
C ASP A 152 4.43 -15.65 2.80
N CYS A 153 3.96 -14.40 2.70
CA CYS A 153 3.84 -13.69 1.45
C CYS A 153 4.30 -12.23 1.58
N PHE A 154 5.04 -11.76 0.58
CA PHE A 154 5.36 -10.34 0.41
C PHE A 154 4.74 -9.83 -0.87
N PHE A 155 4.38 -8.55 -0.86
CA PHE A 155 3.69 -7.91 -1.95
C PHE A 155 4.37 -6.59 -2.32
N ILE A 156 4.72 -6.44 -3.59
CA ILE A 156 5.29 -5.21 -4.14
C ILE A 156 4.37 -4.73 -5.27
N ARG A 157 4.25 -3.41 -5.40
CA ARG A 157 3.61 -2.82 -6.58
C ARG A 157 4.66 -2.43 -7.60
N GLU A 158 4.38 -2.66 -8.88
CA GLU A 158 5.33 -2.36 -9.95
C GLU A 158 5.80 -0.91 -9.91
N GLU A 159 4.95 0.07 -9.55
CA GLU A 159 5.34 1.48 -9.48
C GLU A 159 6.50 1.73 -8.49
N PHE A 160 6.54 0.98 -7.38
CA PHE A 160 7.65 1.06 -6.43
C PHE A 160 8.93 0.40 -6.96
N ALA A 161 8.81 -0.68 -7.73
CA ALA A 161 9.96 -1.27 -8.42
C ALA A 161 10.50 -0.31 -9.48
N CYS A 162 9.64 0.40 -10.20
CA CYS A 162 10.03 1.46 -11.14
C CYS A 162 10.78 2.58 -10.42
N TYR A 163 10.23 3.06 -9.30
CA TYR A 163 10.85 4.11 -8.51
C TYR A 163 12.25 3.69 -8.02
N ALA A 164 12.38 2.48 -7.47
CA ALA A 164 13.66 1.96 -7.00
C ALA A 164 14.69 1.78 -8.13
N ALA A 165 14.23 1.55 -9.36
CA ALA A 165 15.06 1.44 -10.55
C ALA A 165 15.23 2.76 -11.32
N SER A 166 14.68 3.87 -10.82
CA SER A 166 14.66 5.18 -11.49
C SER A 166 14.07 5.14 -12.91
N LEU A 167 12.99 4.37 -13.09
CA LEU A 167 12.32 4.19 -14.38
C LEU A 167 11.10 5.12 -14.51
N SER A 168 10.91 5.67 -15.70
CA SER A 168 9.63 6.23 -16.15
C SER A 168 8.91 5.17 -16.98
N PRO A 169 7.86 4.51 -16.44
CA PRO A 169 7.27 3.33 -17.09
C PRO A 169 6.71 3.66 -18.46
N ILE A 170 5.97 4.76 -18.60
CA ILE A 170 5.33 5.12 -19.86
C ILE A 170 6.37 5.50 -20.91
N ASP A 171 7.41 6.27 -20.55
CA ASP A 171 8.48 6.62 -21.48
C ASP A 171 9.20 5.36 -21.99
N SER A 172 9.59 4.46 -21.09
CA SER A 172 10.28 3.22 -21.45
C SER A 172 9.42 2.31 -22.33
N LEU A 173 8.14 2.14 -21.97
CA LEU A 173 7.24 1.25 -22.69
C LEU A 173 6.90 1.80 -24.09
N ARG A 174 6.68 3.12 -24.23
CA ARG A 174 6.32 3.70 -25.53
C ARG A 174 7.51 4.03 -26.43
N ALA A 175 8.74 3.99 -25.91
CA ALA A 175 9.96 4.11 -26.73
C ALA A 175 10.15 2.93 -27.71
N GLY A 176 9.53 1.78 -27.42
CA GLY A 176 9.47 0.63 -28.33
C GLY A 176 9.79 -0.70 -27.65
N PRO A 177 9.68 -1.83 -28.39
CA PRO A 177 9.84 -3.17 -27.82
C PRO A 177 11.17 -3.41 -27.10
N ASP A 178 12.29 -2.97 -27.66
CA ASP A 178 13.62 -3.17 -27.07
C ASP A 178 13.75 -2.44 -25.72
N GLU A 179 13.15 -1.24 -25.62
CA GLU A 179 13.19 -0.44 -24.41
C GLU A 179 12.21 -0.96 -23.35
N ALA A 180 11.07 -1.50 -23.78
CA ALA A 180 10.17 -2.26 -22.92
C ALA A 180 10.85 -3.53 -22.35
N GLU A 181 11.67 -4.23 -23.14
CA GLU A 181 12.44 -5.39 -22.65
C GLU A 181 13.51 -4.95 -21.65
N ARG A 182 14.23 -3.84 -21.88
CA ARG A 182 15.18 -3.27 -20.90
C ARG A 182 14.49 -2.85 -19.59
N TYR A 183 13.32 -2.22 -19.69
CA TYR A 183 12.46 -1.95 -18.54
C TYR A 183 12.13 -3.25 -17.78
N GLY A 184 11.70 -4.29 -18.49
CA GLY A 184 11.38 -5.58 -17.88
C GLY A 184 12.58 -6.24 -17.17
N HIS A 185 13.78 -6.16 -17.75
CA HIS A 185 15.01 -6.62 -17.08
C HIS A 185 15.30 -5.86 -15.78
N ALA A 186 15.12 -4.54 -15.78
CA ALA A 186 15.35 -3.71 -14.60
C ALA A 186 14.35 -4.02 -13.47
N ILE A 187 13.07 -4.22 -13.80
CA ILE A 187 12.06 -4.68 -12.83
C ILE A 187 12.41 -6.07 -12.29
N ALA A 188 12.78 -7.02 -13.15
CA ALA A 188 13.18 -8.35 -12.71
C ALA A 188 14.41 -8.34 -11.79
N ALA A 189 15.37 -7.43 -12.02
CA ALA A 189 16.51 -7.28 -11.13
C ALA A 189 16.09 -6.87 -9.71
N GLN A 190 15.11 -5.96 -9.57
CA GLN A 190 14.54 -5.59 -8.26
C GLN A 190 13.82 -6.79 -7.60
N LEU A 191 13.04 -7.53 -8.38
CA LEU A 191 12.34 -8.72 -7.88
C LEU A 191 13.29 -9.84 -7.46
N CYS A 192 14.38 -10.07 -8.20
CA CYS A 192 15.44 -11.02 -7.81
C CYS A 192 16.07 -10.61 -6.47
N ALA A 193 16.44 -9.34 -6.31
CA ALA A 193 17.00 -8.84 -5.05
C ALA A 193 16.03 -9.00 -3.87
N MET A 194 14.72 -8.87 -4.11
CA MET A 194 13.70 -9.16 -3.10
C MET A 194 13.56 -10.66 -2.83
N ALA A 195 13.60 -11.49 -3.87
CA ALA A 195 13.48 -12.94 -3.77
C ALA A 195 14.62 -13.57 -2.96
N ASP A 196 15.84 -13.00 -3.06
CA ASP A 196 17.02 -13.41 -2.30
C ASP A 196 16.84 -13.21 -0.77
N GLU A 197 15.96 -12.30 -0.34
CA GLU A 197 15.68 -12.02 1.08
C GLU A 197 14.58 -12.90 1.68
N LEU A 198 13.89 -13.69 0.85
CA LEU A 198 12.78 -14.52 1.27
C LEU A 198 13.27 -15.79 1.99
N LEU A 199 12.81 -16.01 3.22
CA LEU A 199 13.03 -17.24 3.97
C LEU A 199 12.27 -18.44 3.36
N PRO A 200 12.66 -19.69 3.66
CA PRO A 200 11.93 -20.87 3.19
C PRO A 200 10.43 -20.79 3.49
N GLY A 201 9.61 -21.20 2.52
CA GLY A 201 8.15 -21.10 2.60
C GLY A 201 7.58 -19.72 2.23
N GLN A 202 8.40 -18.67 2.17
CA GLN A 202 7.95 -17.35 1.76
C GLN A 202 7.94 -17.16 0.24
N ARG A 203 7.06 -16.30 -0.25
CA ARG A 203 6.93 -15.93 -1.67
C ARG A 203 6.76 -14.43 -1.86
N LEU A 204 6.91 -13.98 -3.10
CA LEU A 204 6.72 -12.59 -3.53
C LEU A 204 5.62 -12.50 -4.59
N VAL A 205 4.76 -11.50 -4.47
CA VAL A 205 3.74 -11.15 -5.45
C VAL A 205 4.02 -9.75 -5.95
N MET A 206 4.15 -9.57 -7.26
CA MET A 206 4.16 -8.24 -7.87
C MET A 206 2.77 -7.93 -8.43
N ARG A 207 2.15 -6.85 -7.95
CA ARG A 207 1.02 -6.23 -8.68
C ARG A 207 1.57 -5.58 -9.93
N LEU A 208 0.97 -5.90 -11.08
CA LEU A 208 1.28 -5.24 -12.34
C LEU A 208 0.98 -3.73 -12.26
N LEU A 209 1.50 -2.98 -13.22
CA LEU A 209 1.45 -1.52 -13.25
C LEU A 209 0.01 -0.99 -13.17
N ASP A 210 -0.22 -0.11 -12.21
CA ASP A 210 -1.44 0.66 -12.01
C ASP A 210 -1.05 2.10 -11.66
N LEU A 211 -0.68 2.81 -12.73
CA LEU A 211 -0.26 4.19 -12.71
C LEU A 211 -1.36 5.05 -13.33
N ARG A 212 -1.98 5.89 -12.51
CA ARG A 212 -2.99 6.86 -12.94
C ARG A 212 -2.35 8.03 -13.67
N SER A 213 -3.14 8.74 -14.49
CA SER A 213 -2.69 9.86 -15.31
C SER A 213 -2.11 11.03 -14.51
N ASP A 214 -2.66 11.35 -13.34
CA ASP A 214 -2.12 12.37 -12.41
C ASP A 214 -0.68 12.04 -12.00
N ALA A 215 -0.46 10.84 -11.46
CA ALA A 215 0.87 10.39 -11.05
C ALA A 215 1.81 10.15 -12.24
N ALA A 216 1.27 9.70 -13.37
CA ALA A 216 2.04 9.50 -14.60
C ALA A 216 2.58 10.82 -15.15
N ALA A 217 1.81 11.90 -15.09
CA ALA A 217 2.22 13.22 -15.57
C ALA A 217 3.42 13.80 -14.80
N GLU A 218 3.60 13.42 -13.54
CA GLU A 218 4.75 13.86 -12.73
C GLU A 218 6.07 13.18 -13.12
N ILE A 219 6.00 11.96 -13.66
CA ILE A 219 7.19 11.13 -13.90
C ILE A 219 7.47 10.87 -15.39
N THR A 220 6.54 11.20 -16.27
CA THR A 220 6.65 11.00 -17.72
C THR A 220 7.09 12.29 -18.39
N SER A 221 8.15 12.24 -19.20
CA SER A 221 8.74 13.43 -19.83
C SER A 221 8.68 13.45 -21.35
N ASN A 222 8.68 12.28 -22.00
CA ASN A 222 8.84 12.18 -23.45
C ASN A 222 7.53 11.86 -24.19
N VAL A 223 6.45 11.64 -23.44
CA VAL A 223 5.14 11.22 -23.97
C VAL A 223 4.08 12.18 -23.45
N GLU A 224 3.30 12.74 -24.37
CA GLU A 224 2.10 13.49 -23.98
C GLU A 224 1.04 12.55 -23.39
N LEU A 225 0.57 12.90 -22.20
CA LEU A 225 -0.48 12.18 -21.50
C LEU A 225 -1.79 12.97 -21.60
N ALA A 226 -2.90 12.24 -21.69
CA ALA A 226 -4.21 12.85 -21.59
C ALA A 226 -4.43 13.37 -20.17
N ASP A 227 -4.92 14.60 -20.07
CA ASP A 227 -5.43 15.15 -18.81
C ASP A 227 -6.84 14.60 -18.58
N GLU A 228 -6.93 13.57 -17.73
CA GLU A 228 -8.20 12.94 -17.42
C GLU A 228 -8.93 13.73 -16.32
N PRO A 229 -10.23 14.07 -16.48
CA PRO A 229 -10.96 14.82 -15.47
C PRO A 229 -11.14 14.06 -14.16
N ASN A 230 -11.01 12.73 -14.19
CA ASN A 230 -11.00 11.88 -13.00
C ASN A 230 -10.00 10.72 -13.18
N PRO A 231 -8.74 10.91 -12.77
CA PRO A 231 -7.70 9.89 -12.88
C PRO A 231 -8.01 8.60 -12.13
N GLU A 232 -8.76 8.66 -11.02
CA GLU A 232 -9.15 7.47 -10.23
C GLU A 232 -10.20 6.60 -10.96
N MET A 233 -10.91 7.14 -11.95
CA MET A 233 -11.83 6.38 -12.82
C MET A 233 -11.32 6.26 -14.27
N GLY A 234 -10.04 6.56 -14.48
CA GLY A 234 -9.43 6.74 -15.79
C GLY A 234 -8.84 5.50 -16.43
N LEU A 235 -7.87 5.74 -17.31
CA LEU A 235 -7.10 4.74 -18.03
C LEU A 235 -5.86 4.33 -17.22
N HIS A 236 -6.06 3.46 -16.24
CA HIS A 236 -5.01 2.85 -15.42
C HIS A 236 -5.29 1.37 -15.15
N GLY A 237 -4.38 0.70 -14.42
CA GLY A 237 -4.45 -0.73 -14.10
C GLY A 237 -4.75 -1.63 -15.30
N ALA A 238 -5.63 -2.61 -15.13
CA ALA A 238 -5.99 -3.57 -16.20
C ALA A 238 -6.35 -2.91 -17.53
N ARG A 239 -7.05 -1.76 -17.52
CA ARG A 239 -7.46 -1.04 -18.74
C ARG A 239 -6.26 -0.49 -19.50
N TRP A 240 -5.32 0.11 -18.78
CA TRP A 240 -4.09 0.63 -19.37
C TRP A 240 -3.19 -0.52 -19.86
N LEU A 241 -3.05 -1.58 -19.06
CA LEU A 241 -2.27 -2.77 -19.42
C LEU A 241 -2.79 -3.44 -20.70
N LEU A 242 -4.11 -3.50 -20.88
CA LEU A 242 -4.76 -4.01 -22.11
C LEU A 242 -4.52 -3.09 -23.32
N ALA A 243 -4.41 -1.79 -23.11
CA ALA A 243 -4.22 -0.80 -24.17
C ALA A 243 -2.75 -0.67 -24.59
N GLU A 244 -1.81 -0.86 -23.67
CA GLU A 244 -0.38 -0.68 -23.92
C GLU A 244 0.21 -1.88 -24.70
N ARG A 245 0.77 -1.59 -25.88
CA ARG A 245 1.15 -2.61 -26.86
C ARG A 245 2.47 -3.29 -26.53
N THR A 246 3.37 -2.58 -25.86
CA THR A 246 4.71 -3.06 -25.54
C THR A 246 4.82 -3.66 -24.15
N TYR A 247 3.83 -3.48 -23.28
CA TYR A 247 3.81 -4.10 -21.95
C TYR A 247 3.98 -5.63 -21.98
N PRO A 248 3.39 -6.40 -22.94
CA PRO A 248 3.67 -7.83 -23.07
C PRO A 248 5.16 -8.16 -23.32
N HIS A 249 5.91 -7.29 -24.00
CA HIS A 249 7.35 -7.48 -24.18
C HIS A 249 8.11 -7.31 -22.85
N ALA A 250 7.80 -6.25 -22.10
CA ALA A 250 8.33 -6.04 -20.76
C ALA A 250 8.00 -7.21 -19.83
N PHE A 251 6.73 -7.63 -19.79
CA PHE A 251 6.28 -8.71 -18.93
C PHE A 251 6.93 -10.06 -19.27
N ARG A 252 7.11 -10.36 -20.56
CA ARG A 252 7.89 -11.53 -21.00
C ARG A 252 9.35 -11.44 -20.53
N ALA A 253 10.00 -10.29 -20.71
CA ALA A 253 11.37 -10.08 -20.25
C ALA A 253 11.50 -10.26 -18.73
N ILE A 254 10.53 -9.76 -17.95
CA ILE A 254 10.48 -9.96 -16.49
C ILE A 254 10.52 -11.45 -16.15
N ARG A 255 9.59 -12.23 -16.72
CA ARG A 255 9.46 -13.66 -16.43
C ARG A 255 10.67 -14.47 -16.88
N THR A 256 11.21 -14.18 -18.07
CA THR A 256 12.41 -14.84 -18.58
C THR A 256 13.60 -14.58 -17.69
N HIS A 257 13.85 -13.31 -17.32
CA HIS A 257 14.99 -12.97 -16.48
C HIS A 257 14.89 -13.56 -15.07
N LEU A 258 13.69 -13.59 -14.47
CA LEU A 258 13.46 -14.27 -13.19
C LEU A 258 13.81 -15.77 -13.29
N ARG A 259 13.37 -16.45 -14.36
CA ARG A 259 13.67 -17.88 -14.57
C ARG A 259 15.16 -18.13 -14.79
N GLU A 260 15.83 -17.29 -15.56
CA GLU A 260 17.27 -17.37 -15.82
C GLU A 260 18.09 -17.16 -14.54
N ARG A 261 17.71 -16.19 -13.71
CA ARG A 261 18.45 -15.81 -12.49
C ARG A 261 18.17 -16.72 -11.31
N LEU A 262 16.92 -17.11 -11.10
CA LEU A 262 16.47 -17.84 -9.91
C LEU A 262 16.24 -19.34 -10.16
N GLY A 263 16.23 -19.79 -11.42
CA GLY A 263 15.93 -21.18 -11.77
C GLY A 263 14.55 -21.60 -11.28
N ALA A 264 14.48 -22.69 -10.51
CA ALA A 264 13.24 -23.14 -9.87
C ALA A 264 12.72 -22.15 -8.80
N GLY A 265 13.59 -21.30 -8.23
CA GLY A 265 13.20 -20.27 -7.28
C GLY A 265 12.28 -19.21 -7.88
N ALA A 266 12.24 -19.08 -9.21
CA ALA A 266 11.32 -18.17 -9.90
C ALA A 266 9.85 -18.48 -9.63
N ASP A 267 9.51 -19.73 -9.28
CA ASP A 267 8.14 -20.14 -8.95
C ASP A 267 7.64 -19.54 -7.61
N ARG A 268 8.54 -18.92 -6.83
CA ARG A 268 8.21 -18.13 -5.64
C ARG A 268 7.82 -16.69 -5.97
N VAL A 269 7.96 -16.25 -7.21
CA VAL A 269 7.56 -14.91 -7.67
C VAL A 269 6.33 -15.06 -8.55
N SER A 270 5.24 -14.43 -8.13
CA SER A 270 3.94 -14.46 -8.81
C SER A 270 3.45 -13.06 -9.12
N PHE A 271 2.43 -12.96 -9.97
CA PHE A 271 1.93 -11.69 -10.48
C PHE A 271 0.43 -11.56 -10.23
N ALA A 272 -0.04 -10.34 -10.01
CA ALA A 272 -1.46 -10.05 -9.82
C ALA A 272 -1.88 -8.80 -10.60
N VAL A 273 -3.07 -8.83 -11.18
CA VAL A 273 -3.60 -7.76 -12.02
C VAL A 273 -4.36 -6.74 -11.15
N PRO A 274 -4.03 -5.44 -11.22
CA PRO A 274 -4.78 -4.36 -10.56
C PRO A 274 -6.05 -3.96 -11.33
N PHE A 275 -7.02 -3.38 -10.63
CA PHE A 275 -8.11 -2.59 -11.19
C PHE A 275 -8.89 -3.24 -12.33
N ILE A 276 -9.13 -4.54 -12.20
CA ILE A 276 -9.93 -5.32 -13.15
C ILE A 276 -11.40 -5.29 -12.74
N ASN A 277 -12.33 -5.33 -13.70
CA ASN A 277 -13.77 -5.24 -13.43
C ASN A 277 -14.48 -6.57 -13.58
N ASP A 278 -14.14 -7.34 -14.61
CA ASP A 278 -14.92 -8.50 -15.02
C ASP A 278 -14.11 -9.58 -15.71
N LEU A 279 -14.76 -10.71 -15.94
CA LEU A 279 -14.15 -11.87 -16.56
C LEU A 279 -13.65 -11.59 -17.99
N ASP A 280 -14.29 -10.71 -18.77
CA ASP A 280 -13.82 -10.38 -20.12
C ASP A 280 -12.45 -9.69 -20.06
N GLU A 281 -12.29 -8.68 -19.20
CA GLU A 281 -11.01 -8.03 -18.96
C GLU A 281 -9.95 -9.05 -18.52
N PHE A 282 -10.29 -9.99 -17.63
CA PHE A 282 -9.37 -11.04 -17.16
C PHE A 282 -8.88 -11.93 -18.30
N LEU A 283 -9.79 -12.49 -19.09
CA LEU A 283 -9.45 -13.38 -20.19
C LEU A 283 -8.70 -12.65 -21.29
N ARG A 284 -9.08 -11.41 -21.60
CA ARG A 284 -8.36 -10.58 -22.58
C ARG A 284 -6.95 -10.26 -22.11
N LEU A 285 -6.75 -9.94 -20.83
CA LEU A 285 -5.44 -9.58 -20.32
C LEU A 285 -4.51 -10.81 -20.29
N ARG A 286 -5.02 -11.99 -19.91
CA ARG A 286 -4.25 -13.24 -20.01
C ARG A 286 -3.77 -13.49 -21.44
N ARG A 287 -4.64 -13.31 -22.44
CA ARG A 287 -4.26 -13.43 -23.86
C ARG A 287 -3.24 -12.38 -24.27
N HIS A 288 -3.45 -11.12 -23.87
CA HIS A 288 -2.55 -10.00 -24.18
C HIS A 288 -1.14 -10.22 -23.63
N LEU A 289 -1.03 -10.75 -22.42
CA LEU A 289 0.23 -11.10 -21.76
C LEU A 289 0.83 -12.44 -22.24
N GLY A 290 0.18 -13.15 -23.18
CA GLY A 290 0.63 -14.43 -23.70
C GLY A 290 0.65 -15.55 -22.65
N LEU A 291 -0.26 -15.51 -21.67
CA LEU A 291 -0.33 -16.48 -20.58
C LEU A 291 -1.16 -17.71 -20.97
N THR A 292 -0.64 -18.90 -20.67
CA THR A 292 -1.40 -20.16 -20.78
C THR A 292 -2.36 -20.30 -19.61
N ALA A 293 -3.29 -21.27 -19.65
CA ALA A 293 -4.23 -21.50 -18.55
C ALA A 293 -3.53 -21.87 -17.23
N GLU A 294 -2.37 -22.52 -17.31
CA GLU A 294 -1.59 -23.01 -16.17
C GLU A 294 -0.72 -21.93 -15.54
N THR A 295 -0.50 -20.79 -16.22
CA THR A 295 0.33 -19.71 -15.66
C THR A 295 -0.43 -19.01 -14.54
N PRO A 296 0.07 -19.01 -13.29
CA PRO A 296 -0.61 -18.35 -12.18
C PRO A 296 -0.73 -16.84 -12.41
N LEU A 297 -1.91 -16.30 -12.16
CA LEU A 297 -2.18 -14.86 -12.19
C LEU A 297 -3.23 -14.55 -11.13
N GLY A 298 -2.86 -13.73 -10.15
CA GLY A 298 -3.77 -13.23 -9.14
C GLY A 298 -4.62 -12.07 -9.67
N VAL A 299 -5.69 -11.76 -8.94
CA VAL A 299 -6.62 -10.68 -9.28
C VAL A 299 -6.80 -9.76 -8.09
N PHE A 300 -6.66 -8.46 -8.30
CA PHE A 300 -7.10 -7.47 -7.32
C PHE A 300 -8.60 -7.19 -7.48
N VAL A 301 -9.34 -7.37 -6.40
CA VAL A 301 -10.75 -7.03 -6.29
C VAL A 301 -10.85 -5.64 -5.64
N GLU A 302 -10.96 -4.63 -6.50
CA GLU A 302 -10.87 -3.21 -6.12
C GLU A 302 -12.12 -2.40 -6.52
N THR A 303 -13.01 -2.98 -7.33
CA THR A 303 -14.23 -2.32 -7.83
C THR A 303 -15.49 -3.12 -7.45
N PRO A 304 -16.68 -2.48 -7.40
CA PRO A 304 -17.93 -3.21 -7.21
C PRO A 304 -18.19 -4.28 -8.28
N ALA A 305 -17.80 -4.01 -9.53
CA ALA A 305 -17.90 -5.00 -10.59
C ALA A 305 -17.03 -6.24 -10.28
N ALA A 306 -15.79 -6.02 -9.83
CA ALA A 306 -14.88 -7.11 -9.49
C ALA A 306 -15.39 -7.99 -8.34
N VAL A 307 -16.11 -7.40 -7.37
CA VAL A 307 -16.74 -8.15 -6.28
C VAL A 307 -17.77 -9.14 -6.81
N HIS A 308 -18.59 -8.71 -7.76
CA HIS A 308 -19.59 -9.57 -8.39
C HIS A 308 -18.99 -10.59 -9.35
N SER A 309 -17.82 -10.29 -9.93
CA SER A 309 -17.06 -11.19 -10.81
C SER A 309 -16.12 -12.16 -10.06
N ALA A 310 -16.03 -12.09 -8.73
CA ALA A 310 -15.06 -12.86 -7.94
C ALA A 310 -15.14 -14.37 -8.18
N ALA A 311 -16.37 -14.94 -8.17
CA ALA A 311 -16.57 -16.36 -8.44
C ALA A 311 -16.16 -16.77 -9.86
N GLU A 312 -16.40 -15.90 -10.85
CA GLU A 312 -16.02 -16.13 -12.24
C GLU A 312 -14.50 -16.07 -12.43
N PHE A 313 -13.80 -15.16 -11.75
CA PHE A 313 -12.34 -15.13 -11.71
C PHE A 313 -11.78 -16.46 -11.19
N CYS A 314 -12.31 -16.93 -10.05
CA CYS A 314 -11.89 -18.20 -9.47
C CYS A 314 -12.14 -19.38 -10.42
N ALA A 315 -13.35 -19.49 -10.98
CA ALA A 315 -13.71 -20.55 -11.92
C ALA A 315 -12.85 -20.53 -13.21
N SER A 316 -12.31 -19.37 -13.57
CA SER A 316 -11.51 -19.17 -14.78
C SER A 316 -10.00 -19.25 -14.52
N GLY A 317 -9.58 -19.75 -13.35
CA GLY A 317 -8.17 -20.02 -13.05
C GLY A 317 -7.39 -18.82 -12.50
N ALA A 318 -8.05 -17.86 -11.85
CA ALA A 318 -7.33 -16.92 -10.98
C ALA A 318 -6.62 -17.71 -9.87
N SER A 319 -5.32 -17.47 -9.70
CA SER A 319 -4.55 -18.22 -8.72
C SER A 319 -4.87 -17.81 -7.29
N GLU A 320 -5.13 -16.51 -7.09
CA GLU A 320 -5.43 -15.89 -5.80
C GLU A 320 -6.21 -14.58 -6.01
N LEU A 321 -6.98 -14.18 -5.00
CA LEU A 321 -7.67 -12.90 -4.93
C LEU A 321 -7.00 -11.99 -3.90
N PHE A 322 -6.83 -10.71 -4.23
CA PHE A 322 -6.34 -9.67 -3.33
C PHE A 322 -7.39 -8.57 -3.24
N VAL A 323 -7.96 -8.35 -2.06
CA VAL A 323 -8.96 -7.30 -1.89
C VAL A 323 -8.29 -5.99 -1.52
N GLY A 324 -8.17 -5.09 -2.50
CA GLY A 324 -7.68 -3.73 -2.32
C GLY A 324 -8.75 -2.85 -1.68
N THR A 325 -8.89 -2.94 -0.35
CA THR A 325 -9.95 -2.22 0.39
C THR A 325 -9.89 -0.71 0.20
N LYS A 326 -8.69 -0.17 -0.03
CA LYS A 326 -8.43 1.25 -0.27
C LYS A 326 -9.32 1.83 -1.38
N ASP A 327 -9.32 1.19 -2.53
CA ASP A 327 -10.08 1.57 -3.73
C ASP A 327 -11.52 1.06 -3.66
N LEU A 328 -11.71 -0.16 -3.14
CA LEU A 328 -13.04 -0.74 -2.98
C LEU A 328 -13.98 0.16 -2.16
N ILE A 329 -13.51 0.68 -1.01
CA ILE A 329 -14.29 1.58 -0.16
C ILE A 329 -14.66 2.86 -0.92
N GLN A 330 -13.70 3.45 -1.65
CA GLN A 330 -13.91 4.69 -2.38
C GLN A 330 -15.01 4.53 -3.43
N PHE A 331 -14.98 3.45 -4.21
CA PHE A 331 -15.99 3.22 -5.24
C PHE A 331 -17.34 2.76 -4.68
N TYR A 332 -17.36 1.95 -3.61
CA TYR A 332 -18.62 1.54 -2.97
C TYR A 332 -19.35 2.70 -2.30
N LEU A 333 -18.60 3.65 -1.72
CA LEU A 333 -19.17 4.78 -0.98
C LEU A 333 -19.20 6.07 -1.79
N ALA A 334 -18.71 6.03 -3.04
CA ALA A 334 -18.54 7.19 -3.92
C ALA A 334 -17.85 8.37 -3.20
N ALA A 335 -16.80 8.05 -2.42
CA ALA A 335 -16.12 8.99 -1.54
C ALA A 335 -14.62 8.96 -1.80
N ASP A 336 -14.13 9.97 -2.51
CA ASP A 336 -12.69 10.17 -2.73
C ASP A 336 -11.99 10.42 -1.38
N ARG A 337 -11.07 9.53 -1.04
CA ARG A 337 -10.26 9.59 0.19
C ARG A 337 -9.33 10.79 0.24
N GLY A 338 -8.91 11.33 -0.90
CA GLY A 338 -8.08 12.54 -1.00
C GLY A 338 -8.91 13.81 -0.80
N ASN A 339 -10.20 13.75 -1.11
CA ASN A 339 -11.10 14.87 -0.98
C ASN A 339 -11.59 15.06 0.46
N HIS A 340 -11.00 16.04 1.15
CA HIS A 340 -11.33 16.38 2.53
C HIS A 340 -12.82 16.71 2.78
N LEU A 341 -13.56 17.18 1.77
CA LEU A 341 -14.99 17.51 1.88
C LEU A 341 -15.88 16.27 2.08
N VAL A 342 -15.41 15.10 1.64
CA VAL A 342 -16.14 13.82 1.72
C VAL A 342 -15.39 12.76 2.53
N ALA A 343 -14.29 13.14 3.20
CA ALA A 343 -13.46 12.22 3.96
C ALA A 343 -14.21 11.49 5.09
N SER A 344 -15.28 12.09 5.63
CA SER A 344 -16.16 11.45 6.63
C SER A 344 -17.03 10.32 6.07
N SER A 345 -17.27 10.32 4.76
CA SER A 345 -18.00 9.26 4.04
C SER A 345 -17.09 8.05 3.76
N TYR A 346 -15.77 8.23 3.74
CA TYR A 346 -14.82 7.13 3.58
C TYR A 346 -14.74 6.31 4.88
N GLN A 347 -15.52 5.23 4.96
CA GLN A 347 -15.66 4.43 6.17
C GLN A 347 -15.23 2.97 5.91
N THR A 348 -14.11 2.57 6.52
CA THR A 348 -13.55 1.21 6.38
C THR A 348 -14.47 0.12 6.94
N ARG A 349 -15.28 0.46 7.95
CA ARG A 349 -16.20 -0.46 8.63
C ARG A 349 -17.65 -0.35 8.15
N HIS A 350 -17.88 0.29 7.00
CA HIS A 350 -19.24 0.48 6.49
C HIS A 350 -19.91 -0.85 6.15
N ALA A 351 -21.20 -0.99 6.45
CA ALA A 351 -21.93 -2.24 6.25
C ALA A 351 -21.92 -2.73 4.79
N ALA A 352 -22.02 -1.81 3.82
CA ALA A 352 -21.95 -2.15 2.40
C ALA A 352 -20.57 -2.70 1.98
N VAL A 353 -19.49 -2.15 2.56
CA VAL A 353 -18.13 -2.65 2.31
C VAL A 353 -17.98 -4.04 2.91
N LEU A 354 -18.44 -4.26 4.15
CA LEU A 354 -18.41 -5.60 4.76
C LEU A 354 -19.22 -6.62 3.96
N ALA A 355 -20.36 -6.25 3.40
CA ALA A 355 -21.15 -7.13 2.54
C ALA A 355 -20.37 -7.52 1.26
N ALA A 356 -19.69 -6.56 0.64
CA ALA A 356 -18.83 -6.81 -0.51
C ALA A 356 -17.68 -7.76 -0.15
N LEU A 357 -16.99 -7.53 0.97
CA LEU A 357 -15.92 -8.41 1.46
C LEU A 357 -16.42 -9.83 1.71
N ARG A 358 -17.59 -10.00 2.34
CA ARG A 358 -18.19 -11.34 2.56
C ARG A 358 -18.46 -12.08 1.25
N GLN A 359 -18.92 -11.38 0.23
CA GLN A 359 -19.19 -12.00 -1.08
C GLN A 359 -17.90 -12.54 -1.73
N VAL A 360 -16.82 -11.77 -1.69
CA VAL A 360 -15.52 -12.21 -2.23
C VAL A 360 -14.98 -13.40 -1.43
N VAL A 361 -15.08 -13.34 -0.10
CA VAL A 361 -14.63 -14.42 0.78
C VAL A 361 -15.45 -15.70 0.59
N ALA A 362 -16.77 -15.58 0.39
CA ALA A 362 -17.62 -16.72 0.06
C ALA A 362 -17.20 -17.37 -1.28
N SER A 363 -16.95 -16.55 -2.31
CA SER A 363 -16.48 -17.02 -3.62
C SER A 363 -15.16 -17.79 -3.51
N SER A 364 -14.25 -17.31 -2.65
CA SER A 364 -13.00 -17.99 -2.31
C SER A 364 -13.25 -19.34 -1.61
N GLY A 365 -14.12 -19.38 -0.60
CA GLY A 365 -14.46 -20.59 0.14
C GLY A 365 -15.11 -21.68 -0.72
N GLU A 366 -15.96 -21.31 -1.68
CA GLU A 366 -16.64 -22.24 -2.59
C GLU A 366 -15.69 -22.86 -3.62
N THR A 367 -14.64 -22.15 -4.02
CA THR A 367 -13.73 -22.56 -5.10
C THR A 367 -12.36 -23.03 -4.62
N GLY A 368 -12.01 -22.74 -3.36
CA GLY A 368 -10.69 -23.03 -2.78
C GLY A 368 -9.59 -22.06 -3.21
N VAL A 369 -9.88 -21.06 -4.03
CA VAL A 369 -8.91 -20.03 -4.43
C VAL A 369 -8.62 -19.10 -3.24
N PRO A 370 -7.36 -18.93 -2.80
CA PRO A 370 -7.05 -18.09 -1.65
C PRO A 370 -7.46 -16.62 -1.85
N VAL A 371 -7.95 -15.97 -0.79
CA VAL A 371 -8.24 -14.53 -0.77
C VAL A 371 -7.48 -13.84 0.36
N HIS A 372 -6.78 -12.75 0.03
CA HIS A 372 -6.11 -11.86 0.98
C HIS A 372 -6.88 -10.56 1.10
N VAL A 373 -7.30 -10.18 2.30
CA VAL A 373 -8.01 -8.91 2.52
C VAL A 373 -7.05 -7.87 3.07
N PHE A 374 -6.91 -6.73 2.38
CA PHE A 374 -6.12 -5.63 2.91
C PHE A 374 -6.79 -5.01 4.14
N ALA A 375 -6.07 -4.98 5.25
CA ALA A 375 -6.55 -4.44 6.52
C ALA A 375 -5.55 -3.44 7.10
N LEU A 376 -6.08 -2.32 7.61
CA LEU A 376 -5.33 -1.47 8.53
C LEU A 376 -5.28 -2.17 9.89
N GLY A 377 -4.20 -2.03 10.66
CA GLY A 377 -4.08 -2.66 11.97
C GLY A 377 -5.19 -2.26 12.94
N ALA A 378 -5.70 -1.04 12.80
CA ALA A 378 -6.88 -0.55 13.53
C ALA A 378 -8.18 -1.28 13.17
N ASP A 379 -8.28 -1.89 11.98
CA ASP A 379 -9.48 -2.53 11.45
C ASP A 379 -9.39 -4.06 11.41
N VAL A 380 -8.20 -4.65 11.59
CA VAL A 380 -7.97 -6.10 11.59
C VAL A 380 -8.97 -6.83 12.50
N ASP A 381 -9.11 -6.39 13.76
CA ASP A 381 -9.99 -7.04 14.75
C ASP A 381 -11.47 -6.92 14.39
N HIS A 382 -11.83 -5.87 13.66
CA HIS A 382 -13.17 -5.70 13.15
C HIS A 382 -13.44 -6.68 12.00
N TYR A 383 -12.51 -6.80 11.05
CA TYR A 383 -12.63 -7.73 9.94
C TYR A 383 -12.59 -9.19 10.39
N ALA A 384 -11.67 -9.57 11.29
CA ALA A 384 -11.57 -10.92 11.83
C ALA A 384 -12.86 -11.40 12.52
N ARG A 385 -13.61 -10.50 13.18
CA ARG A 385 -14.90 -10.83 13.81
C ARG A 385 -16.07 -10.95 12.84
N HIS A 386 -16.02 -10.30 11.68
CA HIS A 386 -17.18 -10.16 10.78
C HIS A 386 -17.02 -10.88 9.45
N LEU A 387 -15.81 -11.34 9.14
CA LEU A 387 -15.45 -12.06 7.93
C LEU A 387 -14.74 -13.36 8.32
N PRO A 388 -15.07 -14.51 7.71
CA PRO A 388 -14.32 -15.75 7.89
C PRO A 388 -13.02 -15.69 7.07
N VAL A 389 -12.16 -14.72 7.37
CA VAL A 389 -10.92 -14.46 6.64
C VAL A 389 -9.76 -15.05 7.42
N HIS A 390 -9.01 -15.92 6.74
CA HIS A 390 -7.82 -16.57 7.28
C HIS A 390 -6.51 -15.98 6.75
N ARG A 391 -6.60 -15.12 5.72
CA ARG A 391 -5.44 -14.48 5.09
C ARG A 391 -5.64 -12.97 4.99
N ILE A 392 -4.72 -12.23 5.56
CA ILE A 392 -4.78 -10.76 5.58
C ILE A 392 -3.59 -10.17 4.86
N MET A 393 -3.76 -8.96 4.36
CA MET A 393 -2.71 -8.18 3.75
C MET A 393 -2.55 -6.87 4.50
N MET A 394 -1.32 -6.49 4.82
CA MET A 394 -1.03 -5.23 5.53
C MET A 394 0.40 -4.78 5.26
N CYS A 395 0.76 -3.53 5.56
CA CYS A 395 2.14 -3.10 5.42
C CYS A 395 2.99 -3.43 6.66
N THR A 396 4.31 -3.34 6.51
CA THR A 396 5.29 -3.70 7.54
C THR A 396 5.04 -3.04 8.90
N ALA A 397 4.67 -1.74 8.97
CA ALA A 397 4.42 -1.14 10.28
C ALA A 397 3.13 -1.61 10.95
N GLU A 398 2.09 -1.92 10.18
CA GLU A 398 0.85 -2.50 10.73
C GLU A 398 1.14 -3.91 11.29
N LEU A 399 2.00 -4.67 10.59
CA LEU A 399 2.51 -5.94 11.10
C LEU A 399 3.31 -5.77 12.38
N ARG A 400 4.19 -4.76 12.49
CA ARG A 400 4.93 -4.47 13.73
C ARG A 400 3.99 -4.14 14.90
N GLN A 401 2.96 -3.35 14.64
CA GLN A 401 1.93 -3.05 15.63
C GLN A 401 1.19 -4.32 16.04
N LEU A 402 0.84 -5.18 15.08
CA LEU A 402 0.20 -6.45 15.33
C LEU A 402 1.09 -7.39 16.16
N ALA A 403 2.36 -7.54 15.80
CA ALA A 403 3.33 -8.38 16.51
C ALA A 403 3.50 -7.95 17.97
N THR A 404 3.57 -6.64 18.21
CA THR A 404 3.68 -6.10 19.58
C THR A 404 2.42 -6.35 20.39
N ARG A 405 1.23 -6.27 19.77
CA ARG A 405 -0.04 -6.60 20.42
C ARG A 405 -0.12 -8.09 20.79
N ILE A 406 0.23 -8.99 19.85
CA ILE A 406 0.28 -10.45 20.10
C ILE A 406 1.25 -10.76 21.25
N ALA A 407 2.43 -10.13 21.28
CA ALA A 407 3.42 -10.35 22.32
C ALA A 407 2.99 -9.84 23.72
N ALA A 408 2.06 -8.88 23.79
CA ALA A 408 1.51 -8.36 25.03
C ALA A 408 0.40 -9.27 25.59
N ASP A 409 -0.43 -9.88 24.73
CA ASP A 409 -1.52 -10.79 25.13
C ASP A 409 -0.99 -12.14 25.66
N HIS A 410 0.26 -12.52 25.34
CA HIS A 410 0.92 -13.74 25.83
C HIS A 410 1.77 -13.55 27.11
N ARG A 411 1.73 -12.38 27.74
CA ARG A 411 2.38 -12.09 29.05
C ARG A 411 1.34 -11.94 30.13
#